data_AF-A0A842XRX2-F1
#
_entry.id   AF-A0A842XRX2-F1
#
_cell.length_a   1.000
_cell.length_b   1.000
_cell.length_c   1.000
_cell.angle_alpha   90.00
_cell.angle_beta   90.00
_cell.angle_gamma   90.00
#
_symmetry.space_group_name_H-M   'P 1'
#
loop_
_entity.id
_entity.type
_entity.pdbx_description
1 polymer ?
#
loop_
_entity_poly.entity_id
_entity_poly.type
_entity_poly.pdbx_seq_one_letter_code
_entity_poly.pdbx_strand_id
1 'polypeptide(L)'
;TDSDGWLENASGELQLDLWTATKGEDICMGEIVQAQFEDVGVHVTLTPYPETQLRAMASEGSQEAILFWYSWPRAEILDWHFGTWAAGGSNTAWYMDDVFDNYVTNWTYAETEAEFSDNATAAHIRLLEQAAWTPLIFWHQIFAVHDYVTFKGDPGWAVNPLGQEQVINIVDVDILVSEPTGPTLSITTPVADTVLSEPTAVVKGATDPNATLVVNGLLVAVEASGAFELTIALVNGTNEIRATATDDDGMSTVSINVTYINLVPHLMEQISSLENETSQLLDELENAMDSLDAAESQLEAGNETIDNLKSAQIILLVVVALIVIVIAVMGIVIVRMRKIGEPPSV
;
A
#
# COMPACT_ATOMS: atom_id res chain seq x y z
N THR A 1 -39.97 -9.60 -48.86
CA THR A 1 -38.91 -8.83 -48.20
C THR A 1 -38.62 -7.63 -49.07
N ASP A 2 -39.26 -6.52 -48.75
CA ASP A 2 -38.64 -5.23 -48.92
C ASP A 2 -37.30 -5.18 -48.14
N SER A 3 -36.48 -4.20 -48.48
CA SER A 3 -35.07 -4.14 -48.09
C SER A 3 -34.83 -3.57 -46.69
N ASP A 4 -35.85 -3.54 -45.84
CA ASP A 4 -35.82 -2.92 -44.52
C ASP A 4 -35.42 -3.89 -43.39
N GLY A 5 -35.44 -5.20 -43.67
CA GLY A 5 -35.03 -6.24 -42.72
C GLY A 5 -36.18 -6.80 -41.88
N TRP A 6 -37.43 -6.37 -42.10
CA TRP A 6 -38.59 -6.86 -41.36
C TRP A 6 -39.22 -8.08 -42.05
N LEU A 7 -39.71 -9.02 -41.23
CA LEU A 7 -40.51 -10.14 -41.70
C LEU A 7 -41.90 -9.64 -42.08
N GLU A 8 -42.41 -10.08 -43.22
CA GLU A 8 -43.72 -9.68 -43.72
C GLU A 8 -44.45 -10.86 -44.35
N ASN A 9 -45.79 -10.80 -44.32
CA ASN A 9 -46.66 -11.70 -45.06
C ASN A 9 -47.66 -10.90 -45.93
N ALA A 10 -48.66 -11.57 -46.51
CA ALA A 10 -49.65 -10.92 -47.38
C ALA A 10 -50.47 -9.79 -46.69
N SER A 11 -50.46 -9.73 -45.36
CA SER A 11 -51.16 -8.75 -44.53
C SER A 11 -50.28 -7.59 -44.05
N GLY A 12 -48.96 -7.63 -44.31
CA GLY A 12 -47.99 -6.61 -43.90
C GLY A 12 -46.85 -7.17 -43.05
N GLU A 13 -46.09 -6.25 -42.44
CA GLU A 13 -45.01 -6.55 -41.50
C GLU A 13 -45.53 -7.33 -40.28
N LEU A 14 -44.69 -8.22 -39.77
CA LEU A 14 -44.94 -8.98 -38.56
C LEU A 14 -44.68 -8.09 -37.35
N GLN A 15 -45.76 -7.74 -36.65
CA GLN A 15 -45.74 -6.88 -35.47
C GLN A 15 -46.19 -7.68 -34.23
N LEU A 16 -45.72 -7.27 -33.06
CA LEU A 16 -46.09 -7.85 -31.77
C LEU A 16 -46.29 -6.74 -30.73
N ASP A 17 -47.48 -6.64 -30.14
CA ASP A 17 -47.70 -5.83 -28.94
C ASP A 17 -47.39 -6.67 -27.69
N LEU A 18 -46.26 -6.35 -27.05
CA LEU A 18 -45.77 -7.04 -25.86
C LEU A 18 -46.11 -6.20 -24.62
N TRP A 19 -47.06 -6.68 -23.83
CA TRP A 19 -47.43 -6.02 -22.59
C TRP A 19 -46.52 -6.44 -21.44
N THR A 20 -46.18 -5.50 -20.57
CA THR A 20 -45.38 -5.78 -19.37
C THR A 20 -45.87 -5.00 -18.17
N ALA A 21 -45.47 -5.40 -16.96
CA ALA A 21 -45.71 -4.58 -15.78
C ALA A 21 -44.72 -3.40 -15.72
N THR A 22 -45.10 -2.33 -15.05
CA THR A 22 -44.28 -1.11 -14.86
C THR A 22 -43.10 -1.28 -13.88
N LYS A 23 -42.78 -2.51 -13.46
CA LYS A 23 -41.64 -2.78 -12.58
C LYS A 23 -40.33 -2.69 -13.37
N GLY A 24 -39.27 -2.20 -12.74
CA GLY A 24 -38.01 -1.93 -13.44
C GLY A 24 -37.43 -3.20 -14.09
N GLU A 25 -37.44 -4.31 -13.36
CA GLU A 25 -36.98 -5.62 -13.83
C GLU A 25 -37.78 -6.15 -15.03
N ASP A 26 -39.10 -5.93 -15.03
CA ASP A 26 -40.01 -6.38 -16.08
C ASP A 26 -39.85 -5.53 -17.36
N ILE A 27 -39.58 -4.23 -17.21
CA ILE A 27 -39.27 -3.33 -18.34
C ILE A 27 -37.92 -3.72 -18.94
N CYS A 28 -36.86 -3.87 -18.14
CA CYS A 28 -35.54 -4.26 -18.62
C CYS A 28 -35.58 -5.59 -19.39
N MET A 29 -36.31 -6.59 -18.87
CA MET A 29 -36.47 -7.85 -19.58
C MET A 29 -37.28 -7.68 -20.87
N GLY A 30 -38.32 -6.85 -20.85
CA GLY A 30 -39.10 -6.49 -22.05
C GLY A 30 -38.24 -5.86 -23.15
N GLU A 31 -37.33 -4.95 -22.81
CA GLU A 31 -36.40 -4.31 -23.75
C GLU A 31 -35.42 -5.33 -24.36
N ILE A 32 -34.90 -6.26 -23.56
CA ILE A 32 -34.03 -7.35 -24.06
C ILE A 32 -34.79 -8.23 -25.05
N VAL A 33 -36.01 -8.64 -24.70
CA VAL A 33 -36.86 -9.47 -25.55
C VAL A 33 -37.22 -8.74 -26.83
N GLN A 34 -37.62 -7.47 -26.74
CA GLN A 34 -37.85 -6.60 -27.91
C GLN A 34 -36.66 -6.59 -28.85
N ALA A 35 -35.45 -6.32 -28.34
CA ALA A 35 -34.24 -6.29 -29.17
C ALA A 35 -33.97 -7.64 -29.87
N GLN A 36 -34.21 -8.77 -29.20
CA GLN A 36 -34.03 -10.10 -29.78
C GLN A 36 -35.07 -10.42 -30.87
N PHE A 37 -36.32 -9.99 -30.70
CA PHE A 37 -37.35 -10.12 -31.73
C PHE A 37 -37.06 -9.22 -32.93
N GLU A 38 -36.60 -7.98 -32.70
CA GLU A 38 -36.27 -7.05 -33.77
C GLU A 38 -35.08 -7.52 -34.61
N ASP A 39 -34.08 -8.17 -34.00
CA ASP A 39 -32.92 -8.77 -34.71
C ASP A 39 -33.33 -9.88 -35.69
N VAL A 40 -34.45 -10.58 -35.42
CA VAL A 40 -35.01 -11.59 -36.33
C VAL A 40 -36.12 -11.04 -37.23
N GLY A 41 -36.32 -9.71 -37.24
CA GLY A 41 -37.24 -9.01 -38.13
C GLY A 41 -38.69 -8.95 -37.64
N VAL A 42 -38.95 -9.04 -36.34
CA VAL A 42 -40.29 -8.81 -35.76
C VAL A 42 -40.34 -7.46 -35.08
N HIS A 43 -41.28 -6.60 -35.49
CA HIS A 43 -41.43 -5.28 -34.89
C HIS A 43 -42.21 -5.36 -33.59
N VAL A 44 -41.56 -5.10 -32.45
CA VAL A 44 -42.19 -5.20 -31.13
C VAL A 44 -42.57 -3.82 -30.60
N THR A 45 -43.82 -3.67 -30.17
CA THR A 45 -44.25 -2.53 -29.35
C THR A 45 -44.27 -2.99 -27.89
N LEU A 46 -43.31 -2.53 -27.09
CA LEU A 46 -43.29 -2.80 -25.66
C LEU A 46 -44.19 -1.82 -24.91
N THR A 47 -45.28 -2.32 -24.31
CA THR A 47 -46.29 -1.47 -23.66
C THR A 47 -46.37 -1.77 -22.15
N PRO A 48 -45.81 -0.91 -21.29
CA PRO A 48 -45.85 -1.10 -19.84
C PRO A 48 -47.17 -0.61 -19.22
N TYR A 49 -47.74 -1.40 -18.32
CA TYR A 49 -48.95 -1.05 -17.56
C TYR A 49 -48.76 -1.23 -16.04
N PRO A 50 -49.49 -0.47 -15.20
CA PRO A 50 -49.65 -0.80 -13.78
C PRO A 50 -50.24 -2.21 -13.61
N GLU A 51 -49.73 -3.00 -12.66
CA GLU A 51 -50.08 -4.44 -12.54
C GLU A 51 -51.60 -4.69 -12.44
N THR A 52 -52.33 -3.88 -11.68
CA THR A 52 -53.79 -4.00 -11.54
C THR A 52 -54.51 -3.76 -12.88
N GLN A 53 -54.03 -2.81 -13.68
CA GLN A 53 -54.59 -2.52 -15.01
C GLN A 53 -54.23 -3.63 -15.99
N LEU A 54 -52.97 -4.07 -16.00
CA LEU A 54 -52.50 -5.17 -16.84
C LEU A 54 -53.37 -6.41 -16.64
N ARG A 55 -53.58 -6.83 -15.38
CA ARG A 55 -54.42 -7.99 -15.04
C ARG A 55 -55.87 -7.82 -15.48
N ALA A 56 -56.46 -6.63 -15.30
CA ALA A 56 -57.83 -6.37 -15.73
C ALA A 56 -57.99 -6.49 -17.26
N MET A 57 -57.08 -5.90 -18.04
CA MET A 57 -57.12 -6.01 -19.51
C MET A 57 -56.78 -7.43 -19.97
N ALA A 58 -55.83 -8.10 -19.31
CA ALA A 58 -55.48 -9.49 -19.58
C ALA A 58 -56.67 -10.45 -19.35
N SER A 59 -57.49 -10.15 -18.34
CA SER A 59 -58.72 -10.89 -18.03
C SER A 59 -59.83 -10.76 -19.07
N GLU A 60 -59.67 -9.84 -20.03
CA GLU A 60 -60.57 -9.66 -21.18
C GLU A 60 -60.01 -10.31 -22.45
N GLY A 61 -58.75 -10.77 -22.45
CA GLY A 61 -58.12 -11.44 -23.60
C GLY A 61 -57.74 -10.49 -24.74
N SER A 62 -57.49 -9.22 -24.42
CA SER A 62 -57.16 -8.16 -25.39
C SER A 62 -55.68 -8.08 -25.79
N GLN A 63 -54.84 -8.90 -25.16
CA GLN A 63 -53.39 -8.97 -25.36
C GLN A 63 -53.01 -9.85 -26.55
N GLU A 64 -51.88 -9.52 -27.19
CA GLU A 64 -51.18 -10.45 -28.08
C GLU A 64 -50.15 -11.27 -27.30
N ALA A 65 -49.30 -10.61 -26.51
CA ALA A 65 -48.37 -11.24 -25.59
C ALA A 65 -48.25 -10.46 -24.27
N ILE A 66 -47.97 -11.19 -23.19
CA ILE A 66 -47.70 -10.60 -21.87
C ILE A 66 -46.41 -11.20 -21.35
N LEU A 67 -45.48 -10.33 -20.94
CA LEU A 67 -44.37 -10.71 -20.08
C LEU A 67 -44.86 -10.83 -18.64
N PHE A 68 -44.75 -12.02 -18.07
CA PHE A 68 -45.08 -12.27 -16.68
C PHE A 68 -44.08 -13.24 -16.07
N TRP A 69 -44.06 -13.26 -14.75
CA TRP A 69 -43.33 -14.24 -13.96
C TRP A 69 -44.26 -14.86 -12.92
N TYR A 70 -43.90 -16.05 -12.46
CA TYR A 70 -44.61 -16.77 -11.41
C TYR A 70 -43.60 -17.38 -10.45
N SER A 71 -43.97 -17.45 -9.18
CA SER A 71 -43.15 -18.05 -8.13
C SER A 71 -43.97 -19.04 -7.32
N TRP A 72 -43.98 -20.27 -7.79
CA TRP A 72 -44.39 -21.42 -7.01
C TRP A 72 -43.57 -22.61 -7.50
N PRO A 73 -42.64 -23.13 -6.69
CA PRO A 73 -41.64 -24.09 -7.14
C PRO A 73 -42.18 -25.52 -7.11
N ARG A 74 -43.33 -25.74 -7.73
CA ARG A 74 -43.91 -27.06 -7.89
C ARG A 74 -44.35 -27.26 -9.33
N ALA A 75 -44.23 -28.49 -9.84
CA ALA A 75 -44.46 -28.79 -11.25
C ALA A 75 -45.91 -28.47 -11.68
N GLU A 76 -46.87 -28.57 -10.76
CA GLU A 76 -48.29 -28.33 -11.04
C GLU A 76 -48.67 -26.85 -11.20
N ILE A 77 -47.77 -25.89 -10.97
CA ILE A 77 -48.07 -24.45 -11.09
C ILE A 77 -48.59 -24.03 -12.48
N LEU A 78 -48.31 -24.83 -13.50
CA LEU A 78 -48.77 -24.55 -14.85
C LEU A 78 -50.27 -24.75 -15.03
N ASP A 79 -50.92 -25.58 -14.21
CA ASP A 79 -52.38 -25.64 -14.19
C ASP A 79 -52.99 -24.28 -13.78
N TRP A 80 -52.39 -23.60 -12.81
CA TRP A 80 -52.85 -22.26 -12.41
C TRP A 80 -52.75 -21.23 -13.53
N HIS A 81 -51.75 -21.35 -14.42
CA HIS A 81 -51.49 -20.35 -15.48
C HIS A 81 -51.99 -20.76 -16.87
N PHE A 82 -52.32 -22.03 -17.08
CA PHE A 82 -52.71 -22.55 -18.40
C PHE A 82 -53.88 -23.52 -18.34
N GLY A 83 -54.40 -23.87 -17.16
CA GLY A 83 -55.61 -24.67 -17.05
C GLY A 83 -56.81 -23.93 -17.65
N THR A 84 -57.66 -24.64 -18.38
CA THR A 84 -58.86 -24.05 -19.00
C THR A 84 -59.78 -23.42 -17.96
N TRP A 85 -59.84 -24.00 -16.75
CA TRP A 85 -60.65 -23.50 -15.63
C TRP A 85 -60.22 -22.10 -15.15
N ALA A 86 -58.97 -21.72 -15.39
CA ALA A 86 -58.37 -20.47 -14.92
C ALA A 86 -58.42 -19.36 -15.98
N ALA A 87 -58.98 -19.60 -17.16
CA ALA A 87 -58.99 -18.66 -18.28
C ALA A 87 -59.62 -17.31 -17.90
N GLY A 88 -58.93 -16.22 -18.24
CA GLY A 88 -59.31 -14.86 -17.84
C GLY A 88 -59.04 -14.54 -16.37
N GLY A 89 -58.65 -15.51 -15.55
CA GLY A 89 -58.17 -15.32 -14.18
C GLY A 89 -56.65 -15.31 -14.14
N SER A 90 -56.07 -16.37 -13.59
CA SER A 90 -54.62 -16.57 -13.56
C SER A 90 -54.06 -17.11 -14.87
N ASN A 91 -54.87 -17.75 -15.70
CA ASN A 91 -54.53 -18.06 -17.09
C ASN A 91 -54.82 -16.84 -17.96
N THR A 92 -53.82 -15.96 -18.02
CA THR A 92 -53.81 -14.78 -18.87
C THR A 92 -53.39 -15.10 -20.31
N ALA A 93 -52.97 -16.33 -20.61
CA ALA A 93 -52.71 -16.74 -21.99
C ALA A 93 -54.00 -17.09 -22.74
N TRP A 94 -55.13 -17.21 -22.02
CA TRP A 94 -56.40 -17.74 -22.56
C TRP A 94 -56.23 -19.10 -23.25
N TYR A 95 -55.23 -19.85 -22.82
CA TYR A 95 -54.93 -21.17 -23.36
C TYR A 95 -56.00 -22.16 -22.90
N MET A 96 -56.50 -22.98 -23.82
CA MET A 96 -57.53 -23.98 -23.56
C MET A 96 -57.22 -25.23 -24.38
N ASP A 97 -56.93 -26.35 -23.71
CA ASP A 97 -56.57 -27.61 -24.36
C ASP A 97 -56.99 -28.80 -23.49
N ASP A 98 -57.97 -29.56 -23.95
CA ASP A 98 -58.52 -30.71 -23.22
C ASP A 98 -57.46 -31.79 -22.92
N VAL A 99 -56.42 -31.91 -23.77
CA VAL A 99 -55.34 -32.89 -23.57
C VAL A 99 -54.47 -32.48 -22.39
N PHE A 100 -54.11 -31.21 -22.30
CA PHE A 100 -53.43 -30.62 -21.16
C PHE A 100 -54.27 -30.80 -19.89
N ASP A 101 -55.55 -30.43 -19.90
CA ASP A 101 -56.44 -30.57 -18.73
C ASP A 101 -56.59 -32.04 -18.28
N ASN A 102 -56.51 -33.00 -19.21
CA ASN A 102 -56.50 -34.42 -18.87
C ASN A 102 -55.20 -34.84 -18.16
N TYR A 103 -54.04 -34.32 -18.57
CA TYR A 103 -52.80 -34.53 -17.82
C TYR A 103 -52.86 -33.90 -16.42
N VAL A 104 -53.44 -32.70 -16.30
CA VAL A 104 -53.69 -32.05 -15.01
C VAL A 104 -54.52 -32.95 -14.11
N THR A 105 -55.64 -33.45 -14.63
CA THR A 105 -56.53 -34.37 -13.91
C THR A 105 -55.77 -35.62 -13.45
N ASN A 106 -54.99 -36.23 -14.34
CA ASN A 106 -54.24 -37.45 -14.04
C ASN A 106 -53.16 -37.24 -12.97
N TRP A 107 -52.39 -36.13 -13.02
CA TRP A 107 -51.42 -35.87 -11.94
C TRP A 107 -52.11 -35.55 -10.62
N THR A 108 -53.30 -34.93 -10.64
CA THR A 108 -54.03 -34.51 -9.44
C THR A 108 -54.51 -35.71 -8.65
N TYR A 109 -54.88 -36.77 -9.35
CA TYR A 109 -55.35 -38.03 -8.78
C TYR A 109 -54.30 -39.15 -8.82
N ALA A 110 -53.04 -38.84 -9.12
CA ALA A 110 -51.97 -39.83 -9.13
C ALA A 110 -51.78 -40.46 -7.74
N GLU A 111 -51.64 -41.79 -7.67
CA GLU A 111 -51.43 -42.51 -6.41
C GLU A 111 -49.93 -42.72 -6.12
N THR A 112 -49.08 -42.52 -7.13
CA THR A 112 -47.62 -42.66 -7.03
C THR A 112 -46.87 -41.43 -7.54
N GLU A 113 -45.66 -41.22 -7.03
CA GLU A 113 -44.76 -40.15 -7.48
C GLU A 113 -44.37 -40.29 -8.95
N ALA A 114 -44.21 -41.53 -9.43
CA ALA A 114 -43.91 -41.80 -10.83
C ALA A 114 -45.07 -41.37 -11.75
N GLU A 115 -46.31 -41.73 -11.41
CA GLU A 115 -47.50 -41.30 -12.15
C GLU A 115 -47.65 -39.78 -12.16
N PHE A 116 -47.42 -39.12 -11.01
CA PHE A 116 -47.43 -37.67 -10.93
C PHE A 116 -46.37 -37.06 -11.86
N SER A 117 -45.13 -37.53 -11.77
CA SER A 117 -44.00 -37.02 -12.54
C SER A 117 -44.18 -37.21 -14.05
N ASP A 118 -44.65 -38.38 -14.48
CA ASP A 118 -44.88 -38.69 -15.90
C ASP A 118 -45.99 -37.79 -16.49
N ASN A 119 -47.10 -37.61 -15.77
CA ASN A 119 -48.18 -36.73 -16.23
C ASN A 119 -47.79 -35.25 -16.19
N ALA A 120 -47.08 -34.80 -15.15
CA ALA A 120 -46.56 -33.43 -15.06
C ALA A 120 -45.61 -33.13 -16.22
N THR A 121 -44.68 -34.05 -16.50
CA THR A 121 -43.75 -33.94 -17.62
C THR A 121 -44.49 -33.88 -18.96
N ALA A 122 -45.48 -34.76 -19.17
CA ALA A 122 -46.25 -34.78 -20.41
C ALA A 122 -47.02 -33.47 -20.64
N ALA A 123 -47.62 -32.87 -19.61
CA ALA A 123 -48.33 -31.60 -19.78
C ALA A 123 -47.37 -30.42 -20.00
N HIS A 124 -46.19 -30.42 -19.36
CA HIS A 124 -45.15 -29.41 -19.63
C HIS A 124 -44.67 -29.48 -21.08
N ILE A 125 -44.41 -30.69 -21.59
CA ILE A 125 -44.07 -30.92 -23.00
C ILE A 125 -45.20 -30.40 -23.90
N ARG A 126 -46.46 -30.72 -23.59
CA ARG A 126 -47.62 -30.27 -24.37
C ARG A 126 -47.69 -28.74 -24.49
N LEU A 127 -47.46 -28.00 -23.39
CA LEU A 127 -47.45 -26.54 -23.41
C LEU A 127 -46.31 -25.98 -24.27
N LEU A 128 -45.11 -26.56 -24.17
CA LEU A 128 -43.94 -26.14 -24.94
C LEU A 128 -44.09 -26.43 -26.43
N GLU A 129 -44.63 -27.60 -26.78
CA GLU A 129 -44.89 -27.99 -28.17
C GLU A 129 -45.92 -27.07 -28.85
N GLN A 130 -46.90 -26.58 -28.09
CA GLN A 130 -47.88 -25.61 -28.58
C GLN A 130 -47.39 -24.16 -28.55
N ALA A 131 -46.24 -23.90 -27.92
CA ALA A 131 -45.74 -22.56 -27.66
C ALA A 131 -46.77 -21.66 -26.96
N ALA A 132 -47.59 -22.22 -26.07
CA ALA A 132 -48.54 -21.46 -25.25
C ALA A 132 -47.84 -20.45 -24.34
N TRP A 133 -46.56 -20.69 -24.07
CA TRP A 133 -45.65 -19.81 -23.36
C TRP A 133 -44.21 -20.07 -23.80
N THR A 134 -43.31 -19.14 -23.50
CA THR A 134 -41.88 -19.29 -23.77
C THR A 134 -41.09 -18.94 -22.51
N PRO A 135 -40.51 -19.94 -21.81
CA PRO A 135 -39.66 -19.67 -20.65
C PRO A 135 -38.41 -18.88 -21.06
N LEU A 136 -38.15 -17.76 -20.38
CA LEU A 136 -37.00 -16.90 -20.68
C LEU A 136 -35.82 -17.16 -19.74
N ILE A 137 -36.05 -16.97 -18.44
CA ILE A 137 -35.02 -17.11 -17.40
C ILE A 137 -35.62 -17.71 -16.12
N PHE A 138 -34.75 -18.32 -15.32
CA PHE A 138 -35.09 -18.75 -13.96
C PHE A 138 -34.58 -17.71 -12.96
N TRP A 139 -35.50 -17.05 -12.26
CA TRP A 139 -35.17 -16.05 -11.26
C TRP A 139 -34.62 -16.70 -9.99
N HIS A 140 -33.52 -16.15 -9.48
CA HIS A 140 -33.01 -16.48 -8.16
C HIS A 140 -33.35 -15.33 -7.21
N GLN A 141 -33.98 -15.67 -6.10
CA GLN A 141 -34.15 -14.71 -5.01
C GLN A 141 -32.87 -14.67 -4.18
N ILE A 142 -32.14 -13.55 -4.29
CA ILE A 142 -30.91 -13.30 -3.54
C ILE A 142 -31.25 -12.37 -2.38
N PHE A 143 -31.01 -12.82 -1.15
CA PHE A 143 -31.19 -12.02 0.05
C PHE A 143 -29.83 -11.50 0.53
N ALA A 144 -29.63 -10.19 0.50
CA ALA A 144 -28.51 -9.56 1.20
C ALA A 144 -28.89 -9.40 2.68
N VAL A 145 -28.21 -10.12 3.55
CA VAL A 145 -28.43 -10.06 5.01
C VAL A 145 -27.16 -9.59 5.70
N HIS A 146 -27.31 -8.82 6.78
CA HIS A 146 -26.17 -8.37 7.57
C HIS A 146 -25.51 -9.55 8.28
N ASP A 147 -24.19 -9.51 8.50
CA ASP A 147 -23.46 -10.56 9.21
C ASP A 147 -24.02 -10.89 10.61
N TYR A 148 -24.61 -9.95 11.38
CA TYR A 148 -25.23 -10.27 12.68
C TYR A 148 -26.45 -11.18 12.54
N VAL A 149 -27.02 -11.29 11.33
CA VAL A 149 -27.89 -12.40 10.92
C VAL A 149 -27.04 -13.65 10.66
N THR A 150 -26.03 -13.89 11.52
CA THR A 150 -25.17 -15.07 11.46
C THR A 150 -25.94 -16.26 11.97
N PHE A 151 -26.00 -17.30 11.13
CA PHE A 151 -26.16 -18.69 11.55
C PHE A 151 -24.91 -19.16 12.31
N LYS A 152 -24.55 -18.48 13.42
CA LYS A 152 -23.42 -18.89 14.28
C LYS A 152 -23.91 -19.96 15.24
N GLY A 153 -23.80 -21.21 14.82
CA GLY A 153 -24.03 -22.40 15.64
C GLY A 153 -24.24 -23.62 14.76
N ASP A 154 -23.70 -24.76 15.16
CA ASP A 154 -23.99 -26.06 14.56
C ASP A 154 -24.96 -26.80 15.51
N PRO A 155 -26.18 -27.23 15.09
CA PRO A 155 -26.74 -27.14 13.75
C PRO A 155 -27.43 -25.78 13.55
N GLY A 156 -26.97 -25.02 12.56
CA GLY A 156 -27.48 -23.67 12.27
C GLY A 156 -28.95 -23.77 11.96
N TRP A 157 -29.78 -23.21 12.84
CA TRP A 157 -31.22 -23.13 12.67
C TRP A 157 -31.48 -22.36 11.37
N ALA A 158 -31.86 -23.07 10.31
CA ALA A 158 -32.38 -22.50 9.09
C ALA A 158 -33.62 -21.66 9.45
N VAL A 159 -33.43 -20.36 9.71
CA VAL A 159 -34.53 -19.41 9.69
C VAL A 159 -35.08 -19.53 8.28
N ASN A 160 -36.21 -20.20 8.17
CA ASN A 160 -37.09 -20.13 7.04
C ASN A 160 -37.89 -18.84 7.26
N PRO A 161 -37.39 -17.66 6.84
CA PRO A 161 -37.85 -16.39 7.39
C PRO A 161 -39.27 -16.05 6.94
N LEU A 162 -39.85 -16.85 6.03
CA LEU A 162 -41.05 -16.53 5.28
C LEU A 162 -42.04 -17.71 5.15
N GLY A 163 -41.82 -18.83 5.85
CA GLY A 163 -42.74 -19.98 5.79
C GLY A 163 -42.85 -20.63 4.40
N GLN A 164 -41.80 -20.53 3.57
CA GLN A 164 -41.75 -21.11 2.24
C GLN A 164 -41.07 -22.50 2.30
N GLU A 165 -41.63 -23.51 1.63
CA GLU A 165 -41.14 -24.90 1.66
C GLU A 165 -39.76 -25.14 1.03
N GLN A 166 -39.06 -24.11 0.54
CA GLN A 166 -37.78 -24.28 -0.14
C GLN A 166 -36.57 -23.98 0.75
N VAL A 167 -35.55 -24.81 0.57
CA VAL A 167 -34.19 -24.53 1.05
C VAL A 167 -33.67 -23.34 0.25
N ILE A 168 -33.48 -22.21 0.91
CA ILE A 168 -32.82 -21.05 0.32
C ILE A 168 -31.37 -21.45 0.08
N ASN A 169 -30.95 -21.53 -1.19
CA ASN A 169 -29.53 -21.54 -1.53
C ASN A 169 -29.01 -20.13 -1.25
N ILE A 170 -28.55 -19.89 -0.02
CA ILE A 170 -27.82 -18.69 0.33
C ILE A 170 -26.47 -18.81 -0.37
N VAL A 171 -26.33 -18.14 -1.50
CA VAL A 171 -25.02 -17.84 -2.06
C VAL A 171 -24.46 -16.74 -1.17
N ASP A 172 -23.45 -17.10 -0.38
CA ASP A 172 -22.57 -16.11 0.24
C ASP A 172 -21.82 -15.41 -0.91
N VAL A 173 -22.45 -14.35 -1.44
CA VAL A 173 -21.79 -13.47 -2.40
C VAL A 173 -20.93 -12.56 -1.56
N ASP A 174 -19.69 -12.97 -1.31
CA ASP A 174 -18.62 -12.01 -1.08
C ASP A 174 -18.64 -11.09 -2.31
N ILE A 175 -19.26 -9.92 -2.16
CA ILE A 175 -19.06 -8.82 -3.10
C ILE A 175 -17.59 -8.49 -2.94
N LEU A 176 -16.76 -9.13 -3.77
CA LEU A 176 -15.39 -8.70 -4.02
C LEU A 176 -15.53 -7.34 -4.69
N VAL A 177 -15.71 -6.30 -3.88
CA VAL A 177 -15.23 -4.97 -4.25
C VAL A 177 -13.75 -5.20 -4.47
N SER A 178 -13.35 -5.33 -5.74
CA SER A 178 -11.97 -5.06 -6.10
C SER A 178 -11.74 -3.63 -5.63
N GLU A 179 -11.18 -3.49 -4.43
CA GLU A 179 -10.76 -2.19 -3.92
C GLU A 179 -9.98 -1.52 -5.06
N PRO A 180 -10.35 -0.31 -5.50
CA PRO A 180 -9.62 0.40 -6.52
C PRO A 180 -8.14 0.45 -6.12
N THR A 181 -7.31 -0.37 -6.78
CA THR A 181 -5.87 -0.38 -6.51
C THR A 181 -5.33 0.80 -7.29
N GLY A 182 -5.03 1.88 -6.59
CA GLY A 182 -4.44 3.07 -7.20
C GLY A 182 -3.14 2.76 -7.96
N PRO A 183 -2.55 3.78 -8.60
CA PRO A 183 -1.46 3.59 -9.55
C PRO A 183 -0.26 2.93 -8.90
N THR A 184 0.59 2.26 -9.69
CA THR A 184 1.87 1.76 -9.17
C THR A 184 2.70 2.95 -8.65
N LEU A 185 3.42 2.77 -7.55
CA LEU A 185 4.26 3.83 -6.97
C LEU A 185 5.48 3.24 -6.28
N SER A 186 6.66 3.80 -6.55
CA SER A 186 7.90 3.43 -5.89
C SER A 186 8.86 4.62 -5.77
N ILE A 187 9.66 4.63 -4.70
CA ILE A 187 10.77 5.57 -4.52
C ILE A 187 12.06 4.75 -4.59
N THR A 188 12.95 5.10 -5.52
CA THR A 188 14.23 4.40 -5.75
C THR A 188 15.42 5.18 -5.21
N THR A 189 15.31 6.50 -5.06
CA THR A 189 16.32 7.35 -4.45
C THR A 189 15.61 8.43 -3.64
N PRO A 190 16.09 8.78 -2.43
CA PRO A 190 17.12 8.07 -1.66
C PRO A 190 16.66 6.66 -1.26
N VAL A 191 17.61 5.77 -0.96
CA VAL A 191 17.30 4.46 -0.40
C VAL A 191 16.79 4.66 1.04
N ALA A 192 15.78 3.90 1.44
CA ALA A 192 15.24 3.97 2.80
C ALA A 192 16.34 3.80 3.87
N ASP A 193 16.19 4.54 4.95
CA ASP A 193 17.07 4.58 6.14
C ASP A 193 18.50 5.06 5.87
N THR A 194 18.75 5.67 4.71
CA THR A 194 20.06 6.27 4.40
C THR A 194 20.33 7.51 5.26
N VAL A 195 21.60 7.67 5.67
CA VAL A 195 22.10 8.88 6.34
C VAL A 195 22.72 9.82 5.30
N LEU A 196 22.31 11.08 5.32
CA LEU A 196 22.76 12.13 4.41
C LEU A 196 23.48 13.24 5.19
N SER A 197 24.51 13.81 4.58
CA SER A 197 25.25 14.97 5.10
C SER A 197 24.85 16.29 4.44
N GLU A 198 24.04 16.24 3.39
CA GLU A 198 23.54 17.41 2.66
C GLU A 198 22.12 17.78 3.15
N PRO A 199 21.77 19.08 3.23
CA PRO A 199 20.46 19.55 3.67
C PRO A 199 19.34 19.35 2.62
N THR A 200 19.62 18.66 1.52
CA THR A 200 18.66 18.38 0.46
C THR A 200 18.79 16.94 -0.03
N ALA A 201 17.67 16.32 -0.40
CA ALA A 201 17.65 15.01 -1.05
C ALA A 201 17.01 15.10 -2.44
N VAL A 202 17.60 14.40 -3.41
CA VAL A 202 16.97 14.15 -4.70
C VAL A 202 16.12 12.90 -4.59
N VAL A 203 14.80 13.08 -4.69
CA VAL A 203 13.81 12.01 -4.69
C VAL A 203 13.56 11.57 -6.12
N LYS A 204 13.84 10.31 -6.43
CA LYS A 204 13.54 9.67 -7.72
C LYS A 204 12.69 8.45 -7.51
N GLY A 205 11.83 8.17 -8.48
CA GLY A 205 10.95 7.01 -8.44
C GLY A 205 10.18 6.84 -9.74
N ALA A 206 9.21 5.94 -9.69
CA ALA A 206 8.31 5.69 -10.81
C ALA A 206 6.87 5.52 -10.32
N THR A 207 5.94 5.96 -11.14
CA THR A 207 4.50 5.74 -11.02
C THR A 207 3.88 5.54 -12.40
N ASP A 208 2.57 5.29 -12.47
CA ASP A 208 1.90 5.08 -13.76
C ASP A 208 1.86 6.38 -14.59
N PRO A 209 2.02 6.29 -15.93
CA PRO A 209 1.86 7.45 -16.80
C PRO A 209 0.47 8.06 -16.61
N ASN A 210 0.41 9.39 -16.42
CA ASN A 210 -0.78 10.20 -16.15
C ASN A 210 -1.30 10.22 -14.70
N ALA A 211 -0.63 9.55 -13.75
CA ALA A 211 -0.95 9.71 -12.33
C ALA A 211 -0.61 11.13 -11.84
N THR A 212 -1.46 11.68 -10.98
CA THR A 212 -1.16 12.92 -10.23
C THR A 212 -0.31 12.58 -9.02
N LEU A 213 0.95 13.03 -9.02
CA LEU A 213 1.92 12.72 -7.96
C LEU A 213 2.14 13.90 -7.01
N VAL A 214 2.06 13.63 -5.72
CA VAL A 214 2.40 14.57 -4.64
C VAL A 214 3.48 13.97 -3.75
N VAL A 215 4.60 14.69 -3.53
CA VAL A 215 5.68 14.28 -2.63
C VAL A 215 5.84 15.32 -1.53
N ASN A 216 5.66 14.93 -0.26
CA ASN A 216 5.68 15.83 0.90
C ASN A 216 4.78 17.07 0.73
N GLY A 217 3.64 16.92 0.06
CA GLY A 217 2.69 18.00 -0.22
C GLY A 217 3.00 18.85 -1.46
N LEU A 218 4.11 18.58 -2.17
CA LEU A 218 4.47 19.25 -3.42
C LEU A 218 3.99 18.44 -4.62
N LEU A 219 3.29 19.08 -5.57
CA LEU A 219 2.90 18.47 -6.84
C LEU A 219 4.14 18.25 -7.71
N VAL A 220 4.35 17.02 -8.19
CA VAL A 220 5.52 16.62 -8.99
C VAL A 220 5.07 16.18 -10.37
N ALA A 221 5.78 16.63 -11.40
CA ALA A 221 5.52 16.18 -12.76
C ALA A 221 6.01 14.74 -12.96
N VAL A 222 5.15 13.90 -13.54
CA VAL A 222 5.47 12.53 -13.97
C VAL A 222 5.77 12.57 -15.47
N GLU A 223 6.91 12.03 -15.88
CA GLU A 223 7.27 11.92 -17.29
C GLU A 223 6.39 10.89 -18.02
N ALA A 224 6.37 10.93 -19.36
CA ALA A 224 5.65 9.94 -20.16
C ALA A 224 6.13 8.48 -19.93
N SER A 225 7.35 8.32 -19.40
CA SER A 225 7.93 7.04 -18.99
C SER A 225 7.41 6.53 -17.63
N GLY A 226 6.68 7.36 -16.88
CA GLY A 226 6.30 7.11 -15.49
C GLY A 226 7.34 7.56 -14.46
N ALA A 227 8.53 8.00 -14.89
CA ALA A 227 9.58 8.47 -13.98
C ALA A 227 9.27 9.84 -13.39
N PHE A 228 9.73 10.09 -12.18
CA PHE A 228 9.70 11.41 -11.55
C PHE A 228 10.99 11.73 -10.82
N GLU A 229 11.31 13.03 -10.72
CA GLU A 229 12.45 13.56 -9.98
C GLU A 229 12.09 14.89 -9.32
N LEU A 230 12.39 15.03 -8.03
CA LEU A 230 12.21 16.25 -7.25
C LEU A 230 13.36 16.41 -6.26
N THR A 231 13.81 17.63 -6.01
CA THR A 231 14.71 17.93 -4.88
C THR A 231 13.91 18.48 -3.70
N ILE A 232 14.05 17.89 -2.52
CA ILE A 232 13.41 18.34 -1.27
C ILE A 232 14.45 18.83 -0.27
N ALA A 233 14.07 19.78 0.59
CA ALA A 233 14.87 20.19 1.73
C ALA A 233 14.67 19.22 2.91
N LEU A 234 15.73 18.97 3.68
CA LEU A 234 15.75 18.12 4.85
C LEU A 234 15.97 18.95 6.11
N VAL A 235 15.32 18.55 7.20
CA VAL A 235 15.55 19.08 8.55
C VAL A 235 16.53 18.15 9.26
N ASN A 236 17.41 18.70 10.11
CA ASN A 236 18.35 17.88 10.86
C ASN A 236 17.60 16.83 11.71
N GLY A 237 17.97 15.56 11.57
CA GLY A 237 17.28 14.41 12.14
C GLY A 237 16.61 13.54 11.08
N THR A 238 15.66 12.72 11.52
CA THR A 238 14.88 11.83 10.66
C THR A 238 13.81 12.63 9.90
N ASN A 239 13.76 12.45 8.58
CA ASN A 239 12.77 13.03 7.67
C ASN A 239 11.98 11.90 7.02
N GLU A 240 10.65 11.99 7.10
CA GLU A 240 9.74 11.13 6.33
C GLU A 240 9.57 11.75 4.92
N ILE A 241 9.80 10.95 3.89
CA ILE A 241 9.50 11.28 2.49
C ILE A 241 8.28 10.45 2.10
N ARG A 242 7.13 11.10 2.02
CA ARG A 242 5.86 10.50 1.63
C ARG A 242 5.49 10.93 0.22
N ALA A 243 5.34 9.94 -0.66
CA ALA A 243 4.80 10.11 -2.00
C ALA A 243 3.39 9.52 -2.07
N THR A 244 2.47 10.25 -2.69
CA THR A 244 1.09 9.85 -2.94
C THR A 244 0.78 10.06 -4.41
N ALA A 245 0.38 9.00 -5.11
CA ALA A 245 -0.04 9.03 -6.49
C ALA A 245 -1.55 8.76 -6.58
N THR A 246 -2.25 9.46 -7.47
CA THR A 246 -3.71 9.37 -7.63
C THR A 246 -4.09 9.38 -9.11
N ASP A 247 -5.00 8.49 -9.50
CA ASP A 247 -5.60 8.40 -10.83
C ASP A 247 -7.11 8.13 -10.73
N ASP A 248 -7.75 7.80 -11.85
CA ASP A 248 -9.19 7.48 -11.91
C ASP A 248 -9.53 6.17 -11.19
N ASP A 249 -8.53 5.29 -11.00
CA ASP A 249 -8.64 3.97 -10.39
C ASP A 249 -8.25 3.97 -8.91
N GLY A 250 -7.87 5.11 -8.31
CA GLY A 250 -7.68 5.25 -6.86
C GLY A 250 -6.39 5.98 -6.44
N MET A 251 -5.88 5.61 -5.27
CA MET A 251 -4.71 6.26 -4.65
C MET A 251 -3.72 5.24 -4.08
N SER A 252 -2.43 5.49 -4.32
CA SER A 252 -1.32 4.73 -3.75
C SER A 252 -0.39 5.65 -2.95
N THR A 253 0.13 5.17 -1.82
CA THR A 253 1.06 5.94 -0.99
C THR A 253 2.27 5.10 -0.59
N VAL A 254 3.47 5.67 -0.74
CA VAL A 254 4.75 5.09 -0.31
C VAL A 254 5.45 6.09 0.60
N SER A 255 6.03 5.61 1.71
CA SER A 255 6.83 6.44 2.62
C SER A 255 8.17 5.78 2.91
N ILE A 256 9.23 6.57 2.88
CA ILE A 256 10.58 6.15 3.31
C ILE A 256 11.11 7.16 4.32
N ASN A 257 12.01 6.72 5.20
CA ASN A 257 12.72 7.61 6.11
C ASN A 257 14.15 7.83 5.64
N VAL A 258 14.67 9.04 5.82
CA VAL A 258 16.11 9.34 5.70
C VAL A 258 16.56 10.19 6.87
N THR A 259 17.83 10.08 7.26
CA THR A 259 18.38 10.87 8.37
C THR A 259 19.38 11.89 7.85
N TYR A 260 19.09 13.18 8.00
CA TYR A 260 20.05 14.24 7.71
C TYR A 260 20.81 14.60 8.99
N ILE A 261 22.14 14.54 8.94
CA ILE A 261 23.01 14.97 10.04
C ILE A 261 23.76 16.21 9.59
N ASN A 262 23.45 17.35 10.22
CA ASN A 262 24.23 18.56 10.08
C ASN A 262 25.56 18.40 10.81
N LEU A 263 26.66 18.28 10.06
CA LEU A 263 28.00 18.09 10.61
C LEU A 263 28.62 19.40 11.11
N VAL A 264 28.07 20.57 10.79
CA VAL A 264 28.66 21.88 11.14
C VAL A 264 28.92 22.04 12.65
N PRO A 265 27.97 21.75 13.56
CA PRO A 265 28.22 21.89 14.99
C PRO A 265 29.34 20.97 15.48
N HIS A 266 29.39 19.73 14.97
CA HIS A 266 30.43 18.77 15.35
C HIS A 266 31.80 19.18 14.83
N LEU A 267 31.87 19.68 13.59
CA LEU A 267 33.11 20.21 13.01
C LEU A 267 33.60 21.44 13.78
N MET A 268 32.71 22.33 14.22
CA MET A 268 33.07 23.49 15.04
C MET A 268 33.64 23.08 16.40
N GLU A 269 33.05 22.08 17.05
CA GLU A 269 33.57 21.53 18.31
C GLU A 269 34.97 20.93 18.13
N GLN A 270 35.17 20.14 17.07
CA GLN A 270 36.49 19.59 16.73
C GLN A 270 37.54 20.68 16.47
N ILE A 271 37.17 21.73 15.72
CA ILE A 271 38.07 22.88 15.47
C ILE A 271 38.44 23.57 16.78
N SER A 272 37.47 23.85 17.65
CA SER A 272 37.73 24.50 18.94
C SER A 272 38.63 23.66 19.85
N SER A 273 38.44 22.34 19.88
CA SER A 273 39.32 21.43 20.62
C SER A 273 40.75 21.48 20.08
N LEU A 274 40.91 21.46 18.76
CA LEU A 274 42.22 21.49 18.10
C LEU A 274 42.95 22.83 18.31
N GLU A 275 42.21 23.94 18.29
CA GLU A 275 42.74 25.27 18.61
C GLU A 275 43.27 25.34 20.05
N ASN A 276 42.54 24.77 21.01
CA ASN A 276 42.97 24.72 22.41
C ASN A 276 44.21 23.83 22.60
N GLU A 277 44.24 22.65 21.97
CA GLU A 277 45.41 21.75 21.99
C GLU A 277 46.65 22.44 21.38
N THR A 278 46.47 23.17 20.27
CA THR A 278 47.55 23.95 19.64
C THR A 278 48.06 25.04 20.57
N SER A 279 47.18 25.75 21.29
CA SER A 279 47.58 26.78 22.26
C SER A 279 48.39 26.19 23.43
N GLN A 280 47.97 25.04 23.97
CA GLN A 280 48.71 24.37 25.05
C GLN A 280 50.11 23.93 24.60
N LEU A 281 50.21 23.37 23.39
CA LEU A 281 51.50 22.97 22.83
C LEU A 281 52.43 24.17 22.60
N LEU A 282 51.90 25.35 22.26
CA LEU A 282 52.70 26.58 22.15
C LEU A 282 53.23 27.04 23.52
N ASP A 283 52.40 27.02 24.56
CA ASP A 283 52.83 27.35 25.92
C ASP A 283 53.87 26.35 26.45
N GLU A 284 53.68 25.05 26.20
CA GLU A 284 54.66 24.01 26.55
C GLU A 284 55.99 24.21 25.82
N LEU A 285 55.95 24.61 24.54
CA LEU A 285 57.14 24.92 23.76
C LEU A 285 57.87 26.15 24.30
N GLU A 286 57.16 27.22 24.67
CA GLU A 286 57.73 28.41 25.29
C GLU A 286 58.42 28.08 26.62
N ASN A 287 57.74 27.32 27.49
CA ASN A 287 58.33 26.86 28.76
C ASN A 287 59.57 25.96 28.55
N ALA A 288 59.56 25.13 27.51
CA ALA A 288 60.71 24.30 27.14
C ALA A 288 61.89 25.15 26.63
N MET A 289 61.62 26.22 25.87
CA MET A 289 62.63 27.18 25.42
C MET A 289 63.22 27.96 26.60
N ASP A 290 62.39 28.48 27.52
CA ASP A 290 62.88 29.15 28.73
C ASP A 290 63.75 28.23 29.61
N SER A 291 63.35 26.95 29.73
CA SER A 291 64.12 25.94 30.45
C SER A 291 65.46 25.64 29.77
N LEU A 292 65.49 25.66 28.43
CA LEU A 292 66.72 25.50 27.66
C LEU A 292 67.65 26.69 27.85
N ASP A 293 67.15 27.93 27.78
CA ASP A 293 67.92 29.15 28.04
C ASP A 293 68.51 29.16 29.46
N ALA A 294 67.71 28.74 30.45
CA ALA A 294 68.18 28.60 31.83
C ALA A 294 69.28 27.53 31.95
N ALA A 295 69.17 26.41 31.24
CA ALA A 295 70.18 25.36 31.21
C ALA A 295 71.47 25.83 30.51
N GLU A 296 71.36 26.59 29.41
CA GLU A 296 72.51 27.20 28.73
C GLU A 296 73.24 28.18 29.65
N SER A 297 72.51 29.04 30.38
CA SER A 297 73.10 29.96 31.36
C SER A 297 73.82 29.23 32.50
N GLN A 298 73.23 28.14 33.02
CA GLN A 298 73.88 27.30 34.02
C GLN A 298 75.14 26.62 33.49
N LEU A 299 75.15 26.19 32.23
CA LEU A 299 76.31 25.59 31.57
C LEU A 299 77.45 26.61 31.43
N GLU A 300 77.13 27.85 31.04
CA GLU A 300 78.11 28.94 30.92
C GLU A 300 78.72 29.28 32.29
N ALA A 301 77.89 29.47 33.32
CA ALA A 301 78.36 29.71 34.69
C ALA A 301 79.19 28.54 35.26
N GLY A 302 78.81 27.31 34.92
CA GLY A 302 79.60 26.11 35.23
C GLY A 302 80.96 26.11 34.55
N ASN A 303 81.02 26.52 33.28
CA ASN A 303 82.27 26.61 32.53
C ASN A 303 83.20 27.70 33.09
N GLU A 304 82.67 28.88 33.48
CA GLU A 304 83.43 29.90 34.20
C GLU A 304 83.98 29.38 35.53
N THR A 305 83.17 28.63 36.28
CA THR A 305 83.60 28.02 37.56
C THR A 305 84.74 27.03 37.33
N ILE A 306 84.64 26.19 36.29
CA ILE A 306 85.71 25.26 35.90
C ILE A 306 86.99 26.03 35.56
N ASP A 307 86.91 27.12 34.81
CA ASP A 307 88.09 27.91 34.42
C ASP A 307 88.72 28.67 35.59
N ASN A 308 87.90 29.16 36.53
CA ASN A 308 88.37 29.72 37.80
C ASN A 308 89.09 28.66 38.66
N LEU A 309 88.55 27.45 38.76
CA LEU A 309 89.19 26.34 39.48
C LEU A 309 90.50 25.91 38.82
N LYS A 310 90.58 25.81 37.49
CA LYS A 310 91.83 25.55 36.77
C LYS A 310 92.88 26.62 37.08
N SER A 311 92.49 27.90 37.10
CA SER A 311 93.40 29.00 37.42
C SER A 311 93.88 28.95 38.88
N ALA A 312 92.99 28.69 39.83
CA ALA A 312 93.33 28.53 41.25
C ALA A 312 94.25 27.32 41.48
N GLN A 313 94.02 26.21 40.79
CA GLN A 313 94.90 25.03 40.83
C GLN A 313 96.31 25.37 40.34
N ILE A 314 96.45 26.13 39.25
CA ILE A 314 97.76 26.60 38.75
C ILE A 314 98.45 27.47 39.80
N ILE A 315 97.74 28.44 40.40
CA ILE A 315 98.32 29.32 41.44
C ILE A 315 98.75 28.49 42.65
N LEU A 316 97.92 27.54 43.10
CA LEU A 316 98.26 26.67 44.22
C LEU A 316 99.53 25.85 43.92
N LEU A 317 99.64 25.29 42.72
CA LEU A 317 100.86 24.58 42.31
C LEU A 317 102.09 25.49 42.32
N VAL A 318 101.97 26.75 41.90
CA VAL A 318 103.04 27.75 41.96
C VAL A 318 103.41 28.08 43.41
N VAL A 319 102.42 28.31 44.29
CA VAL A 319 102.65 28.60 45.72
C VAL A 319 103.32 27.42 46.41
N VAL A 320 102.87 26.20 46.16
CA VAL A 320 103.49 24.98 46.70
C VAL A 320 104.94 24.88 46.21
N ALA A 321 105.20 25.13 44.92
CA ALA A 321 106.57 25.16 44.39
C ALA A 321 107.44 26.23 45.07
N LEU A 322 106.92 27.44 45.29
CA LEU A 322 107.62 28.51 46.00
C LEU A 322 107.89 28.16 47.48
N ILE A 323 106.94 27.56 48.18
CA ILE A 323 107.13 27.10 49.56
C ILE A 323 108.22 26.04 49.61
N VAL A 324 108.20 25.08 48.68
CA VAL A 324 109.26 24.07 48.57
C VAL A 324 110.63 24.72 48.33
N ILE A 325 110.70 25.76 47.48
CA ILE A 325 111.92 26.55 47.27
C ILE A 325 112.35 27.29 48.54
N VAL A 326 111.43 27.94 49.25
CA VAL A 326 111.72 28.67 50.50
C VAL A 326 112.19 27.72 51.59
N ILE A 327 111.56 26.55 51.74
CA ILE A 327 111.99 25.52 52.68
C ILE A 327 113.40 25.03 52.30
N ALA A 328 113.68 24.83 51.01
CA ALA A 328 115.03 24.47 50.56
C ALA A 328 116.05 25.57 50.88
N VAL A 329 115.72 26.84 50.65
CA VAL A 329 116.58 28.01 50.96
C VAL A 329 116.78 28.17 52.47
N MET A 330 115.72 28.08 53.28
CA MET A 330 115.83 28.11 54.75
C MET A 330 116.63 26.92 55.26
N GLY A 331 116.45 25.73 54.68
CA GLY A 331 117.30 24.57 54.95
C GLY A 331 118.77 24.89 54.71
N ILE A 332 119.10 25.52 53.57
CA ILE A 332 120.47 25.98 53.26
C ILE A 332 120.97 27.04 54.26
N VAL A 333 120.14 28.01 54.66
CA VAL A 333 120.50 29.07 55.63
C VAL A 333 120.71 28.51 57.03
N ILE A 334 119.83 27.62 57.50
CA ILE A 334 119.95 26.96 58.80
C ILE A 334 121.19 26.08 58.84
N VAL A 335 121.51 25.36 57.75
CA VAL A 335 122.75 24.60 57.63
C VAL A 335 123.98 25.52 57.66
N ARG A 336 123.91 26.72 57.06
CA ARG A 336 124.95 27.76 57.19
C ARG A 336 125.05 28.32 58.61
N MET A 337 123.94 28.56 59.31
CA MET A 337 123.94 29.09 60.68
C MET A 337 124.37 28.05 61.72
N ARG A 338 124.02 26.77 61.55
CA ARG A 338 124.54 25.68 62.40
C ARG A 338 126.05 25.47 62.28
N LYS A 339 126.66 25.84 61.15
CA LYS A 339 128.13 25.87 61.03
C LYS A 339 128.81 26.98 61.86
N ILE A 340 128.07 27.94 62.41
CA ILE A 340 128.63 29.08 63.16
C ILE A 340 128.42 28.93 64.68
N GLY A 341 127.58 27.97 65.14
CA GLY A 341 127.10 27.91 66.52
C GLY A 341 127.46 26.66 67.35
N GLU A 342 128.47 25.88 66.95
CA GLU A 342 129.06 24.81 67.78
C GLU A 342 130.57 25.05 68.00
N PRO A 343 131.12 24.64 69.15
CA PRO A 343 131.84 25.51 70.09
C PRO A 343 133.35 25.22 70.13
N PRO A 344 134.13 25.79 71.06
CA PRO A 344 134.90 24.86 71.89
C PRO A 344 135.15 25.29 73.34
N SER A 345 135.40 24.28 74.18
CA SER A 345 136.13 24.31 75.47
C SER A 345 135.57 25.23 76.56
N VAL A 346 135.12 24.74 77.71
CA VAL A 346 135.61 23.60 78.52
C VAL A 346 134.49 22.65 78.90
#